data_AF-T1JLR0-F1
#
_entry.id   AF-T1JLR0-F1
#
_cell.length_a   1.000
_cell.length_b   1.000
_cell.length_c   1.000
_cell.angle_alpha   90.00
_cell.angle_beta   90.00
_cell.angle_gamma   90.00
#
_symmetry.space_group_name_H-M   'P 1'
#
loop_
_entity.id
_entity.type
_entity.pdbx_description
1 polymer ?
#
loop_
_entity_poly.entity_id
_entity_poly.type
_entity_poly.pdbx_seq_one_letter_code
_entity_poly.pdbx_strand_id
1 'polypeptide(L)'
;MSERKVLNKYYPPDFDPSKIPRLHLPKDRQYTVRLMAPCNMRCKTCGEYIYKGKKFNARKETVQGEEYLGIKIFRFYIKCTRCLAEITFKTDPQNADYNVEHGATRNFQALKLAEEQAEREQKELEEEEASNPMKLLENRTKASKNEMEILESLEELKDLNQRQANVDFDQLLDLNKDIAARMKKQQEDEDEALVQSVFGKSDENDGSNIKRLPDNSSDEEETEIIGKKRKFLEANSNILFAKPKNLEQKPKQARTDDSVGFLTTSKSKISAMIKVKGPNKQNAVLRSSGTTTIGNKSQALTLLGNYSDSDSDKMTKTICELHNLIQEQKQAINLNQSILICLCHVSKWRHGKMASTYQSLSEKTLVRLSVPKVALITLAFPFGAFITCILWSIKYDFEAATFTHCRVSNYLPSISAAISFTPQRYIWRICIALHAAPRVLAALCYYKHYRQRFGYFDKSWIVIIRITFLLNLIEILALIGLTYVSSTENYDVHEKCFIAFMACSEIYMLLSCYLFKKCMNSASTLERRSLRWKRILALTNILAFIVALYYFWRHNNYCEAGLYTKFAFFEYIVVLSNMGFHLTACWDFYTQEVTIDSNSDKLS
;
A
#
# COMPACT_ATOMS: atom_id res chain seq x y z
N MET A 1 0.70 53.58 -1.00
CA MET A 1 0.21 52.65 0.04
C MET A 1 1.42 52.17 0.82
N SER A 2 1.37 52.23 2.14
CA SER A 2 2.37 51.56 2.99
C SER A 2 2.38 50.06 2.69
N GLU A 3 3.56 49.44 2.78
CA GLU A 3 3.74 48.01 2.53
C GLU A 3 2.96 47.14 3.53
N ARG A 4 2.52 45.94 3.13
CA ARG A 4 1.84 44.98 4.03
C ARG A 4 2.75 44.51 5.17
N LYS A 5 4.05 44.40 4.90
CA LYS A 5 5.09 43.95 5.84
C LYS A 5 6.11 45.06 6.03
N VAL A 6 5.71 46.11 6.73
CA VAL A 6 6.59 47.23 7.04
C VAL A 6 7.71 46.77 7.97
N LEU A 7 8.97 46.98 7.57
CA LEU A 7 10.15 46.66 8.40
C LEU A 7 10.22 47.53 9.65
N ASN A 8 10.10 48.85 9.47
CA ASN A 8 10.19 49.83 10.55
C ASN A 8 8.94 50.70 10.59
N LYS A 9 8.32 50.79 11.78
CA LYS A 9 7.28 51.79 12.04
C LYS A 9 7.96 53.00 12.69
N TYR A 10 7.59 54.20 12.27
CA TYR A 10 8.04 55.42 12.93
C TYR A 10 7.47 55.48 14.34
N TYR A 11 8.34 55.58 15.34
CA TYR A 11 8.00 55.90 16.72
C TYR A 11 8.46 57.34 17.00
N PRO A 12 7.63 58.19 17.62
CA PRO A 12 8.05 59.53 18.04
C PRO A 12 9.27 59.46 18.98
N PRO A 13 10.17 60.47 18.98
CA PRO A 13 11.36 60.47 19.83
C PRO A 13 11.03 60.45 21.35
N ASP A 14 9.85 60.93 21.74
CA ASP A 14 9.37 60.94 23.13
C ASP A 14 8.66 59.63 23.55
N PHE A 15 8.62 58.63 22.68
CA PHE A 15 7.90 57.38 22.92
C PHE A 15 8.57 56.52 23.99
N ASP A 16 7.90 56.37 25.14
CA ASP A 16 8.29 55.46 26.21
C ASP A 16 7.29 54.30 26.34
N PRO A 17 7.69 53.04 26.08
CA PRO A 17 6.84 51.86 26.21
C PRO A 17 6.21 51.68 27.60
N SER A 18 6.82 52.25 28.64
CA SER A 18 6.40 52.08 30.04
C SER A 18 5.16 52.91 30.39
N LYS A 19 4.91 53.99 29.64
CA LYS A 19 3.81 54.95 29.90
C LYS A 19 2.47 54.52 29.25
N ILE A 20 2.47 53.45 28.45
CA ILE A 20 1.29 53.01 27.71
C ILE A 20 0.41 52.11 28.60
N PRO A 21 -0.86 52.50 28.87
CA PRO A 21 -1.77 51.65 29.62
C PRO A 21 -2.15 50.42 28.80
N ARG A 22 -2.12 49.24 29.43
CA ARG A 22 -2.65 48.02 28.82
C ARG A 22 -4.18 48.05 28.92
N LEU A 23 -4.86 47.95 27.78
CA LEU A 23 -6.32 47.89 27.74
C LEU A 23 -6.78 46.58 28.40
N HIS A 24 -7.42 46.67 29.57
CA HIS A 24 -7.99 45.52 30.27
C HIS A 24 -9.42 45.29 29.78
N LEU A 25 -9.63 44.23 29.01
CA LEU A 25 -10.95 43.85 28.50
C LEU A 25 -11.58 42.73 29.33
N PRO A 26 -12.92 42.65 29.38
CA PRO A 26 -13.61 41.55 30.05
C PRO A 26 -13.24 40.20 29.41
N LYS A 27 -13.16 39.15 30.23
CA LYS A 27 -12.81 37.79 29.80
C LYS A 27 -13.87 37.18 28.87
N ASP A 28 -15.13 37.61 29.00
CA ASP A 28 -16.29 37.12 28.22
C ASP A 28 -16.50 37.88 26.92
N ARG A 29 -15.46 38.61 26.48
CA ARG A 29 -15.56 39.39 25.26
C ARG A 29 -15.82 38.48 24.07
N GLN A 30 -16.83 38.86 23.30
CA GLN A 30 -17.12 38.23 22.02
C GLN A 30 -16.16 38.75 20.94
N TYR A 31 -15.51 37.83 20.25
CA TYR A 31 -14.63 38.12 19.12
C TYR A 31 -15.29 37.69 17.81
N THR A 32 -15.22 38.51 16.77
CA THR A 32 -15.71 38.12 15.45
C THR A 32 -14.68 37.24 14.74
N VAL A 33 -15.06 36.02 14.37
CA VAL A 33 -14.21 35.04 13.68
C VAL A 33 -14.97 34.51 12.46
N ARG A 34 -14.27 34.37 11.33
CA ARG A 34 -14.83 33.70 10.16
C ARG A 34 -14.56 32.21 10.24
N LEU A 35 -15.61 31.39 10.35
CA LEU A 35 -15.52 29.94 10.50
C LEU A 35 -16.43 29.22 9.49
N MET A 36 -16.23 27.90 9.37
CA MET A 36 -17.12 27.02 8.63
C MET A 36 -18.03 26.25 9.60
N ALA A 37 -19.26 25.94 9.20
CA ALA A 37 -20.15 25.08 9.98
C ALA A 37 -19.51 23.69 10.18
N PRO A 38 -19.36 23.20 11.43
CA PRO A 38 -18.59 21.98 11.72
C PRO A 38 -19.33 20.69 11.34
N CYS A 39 -20.66 20.71 11.39
CA CYS A 39 -21.53 19.57 11.11
C CYS A 39 -22.75 20.00 10.31
N ASN A 40 -23.44 19.01 9.73
CA ASN A 40 -24.74 19.22 9.10
C ASN A 40 -25.78 19.46 10.19
N MET A 41 -26.50 20.58 10.11
CA MET A 41 -27.52 20.94 11.10
C MET A 41 -28.75 21.53 10.40
N ARG A 42 -29.91 21.38 11.04
CA ARG A 42 -31.18 21.94 10.59
C ARG A 42 -31.63 23.03 11.56
N CYS A 43 -31.93 24.21 11.05
CA CYS A 43 -32.43 25.31 11.87
C CYS A 43 -33.80 24.96 12.45
N LYS A 44 -33.98 25.12 13.77
CA LYS A 44 -35.26 24.83 14.45
C LYS A 44 -36.38 25.82 14.05
N THR A 45 -36.03 27.07 13.74
CA THR A 45 -37.01 28.13 13.47
C THR A 45 -37.57 28.09 12.05
N CYS A 46 -36.73 27.92 11.02
CA CYS A 46 -37.16 27.99 9.61
C CYS A 46 -37.00 26.68 8.83
N GLY A 47 -36.44 25.64 9.45
CA GLY A 47 -36.21 24.35 8.81
C GLY A 47 -35.10 24.33 7.74
N GLU A 48 -34.41 25.45 7.51
CA GLU A 48 -33.28 25.54 6.57
C GLU A 48 -32.14 24.60 6.99
N TYR A 49 -31.60 23.86 6.02
CA TYR A 49 -30.45 22.99 6.21
C TYR A 49 -29.14 23.77 6.04
N ILE A 50 -28.30 23.70 7.05
CA ILE A 50 -26.94 24.23 7.04
C ILE A 50 -25.99 23.05 6.88
N TYR A 51 -25.43 22.91 5.69
CA TYR A 51 -24.44 21.87 5.38
C TYR A 51 -23.07 22.20 5.98
N LYS A 52 -22.32 21.16 6.34
CA LYS A 52 -20.93 21.22 6.78
C LYS A 52 -20.09 22.01 5.77
N GLY A 53 -19.23 22.89 6.25
CA GLY A 53 -18.34 23.70 5.39
C GLY A 53 -18.91 25.06 4.97
N LYS A 54 -20.19 25.35 5.22
CA LYS A 54 -20.77 26.69 4.93
C LYS A 54 -20.07 27.76 5.77
N LYS A 55 -19.57 28.82 5.12
CA LYS A 55 -18.79 29.89 5.77
C LYS A 55 -19.69 30.93 6.44
N PHE A 56 -19.40 31.26 7.69
CA PHE A 56 -20.09 32.28 8.48
C PHE A 56 -19.12 33.26 9.12
N ASN A 57 -19.56 34.50 9.28
CA ASN A 57 -18.98 35.41 10.25
C ASN A 57 -19.66 35.12 11.59
N ALA A 58 -18.93 34.49 12.50
CA ALA A 58 -19.42 34.06 13.79
C ALA A 58 -18.89 34.96 14.91
N ARG A 59 -19.60 35.01 16.03
CA ARG A 59 -19.06 35.53 17.29
C ARG A 59 -18.53 34.36 18.11
N LYS A 60 -17.33 34.50 18.66
CA LYS A 60 -16.65 33.52 19.50
C LYS A 60 -16.58 34.06 20.91
N GLU A 61 -17.00 33.26 21.87
CA GLU A 61 -16.93 33.54 23.31
C GLU A 61 -16.21 32.39 24.02
N THR A 62 -15.48 32.69 25.08
CA THR A 62 -14.92 31.66 25.98
C THR A 62 -15.94 31.37 27.06
N VAL A 63 -16.34 30.12 27.21
CA VAL A 63 -17.32 29.71 28.22
C VAL A 63 -16.64 29.73 29.59
N GLN A 64 -17.20 30.49 30.53
CA GLN A 64 -16.68 30.53 31.91
C GLN A 64 -17.13 29.30 32.70
N GLY A 65 -16.24 28.75 33.51
CA GLY A 65 -16.53 27.63 34.41
C GLY A 65 -16.52 26.24 33.76
N GLU A 66 -16.37 26.15 32.43
CA GLU A 66 -16.29 24.89 31.70
C GLU A 66 -14.91 24.78 31.01
N GLU A 67 -14.00 24.02 31.62
CA GLU A 67 -12.70 23.68 31.04
C GLU A 67 -12.51 22.15 31.08
N TYR A 68 -12.00 21.58 29.99
CA TYR A 68 -11.71 20.16 29.90
C TYR A 68 -10.22 19.92 30.05
N LEU A 69 -9.78 19.35 31.18
CA LEU A 69 -8.35 19.07 31.47
C LEU A 69 -7.44 20.32 31.26
N GLY A 70 -7.95 21.52 31.56
CA GLY A 70 -7.25 22.81 31.35
C GLY A 70 -7.38 23.40 29.94
N ILE A 71 -8.13 22.77 29.05
CA ILE A 71 -8.46 23.28 27.71
C ILE A 71 -9.75 24.10 27.80
N LYS A 72 -9.69 25.35 27.33
CA LYS A 72 -10.83 26.27 27.30
C LYS A 72 -11.86 25.83 26.27
N ILE A 73 -13.13 25.83 26.68
CA ILE A 73 -14.27 25.57 25.79
C ILE A 73 -14.74 26.90 25.18
N PHE A 74 -14.97 26.88 23.86
CA PHE A 74 -15.47 28.04 23.13
C PHE A 74 -16.89 27.82 22.67
N ARG A 75 -17.71 28.87 22.79
CA ARG A 75 -19.05 28.95 22.22
C ARG A 75 -19.02 29.84 21.00
N PHE A 76 -19.64 29.38 19.92
CA PHE A 76 -19.78 30.12 18.69
C PHE A 76 -21.24 30.47 18.42
N TYR A 77 -21.48 31.68 17.93
CA TYR A 77 -22.78 32.19 17.52
C TYR A 77 -22.76 32.41 16.01
N ILE A 78 -23.62 31.70 15.28
CA ILE A 78 -23.86 31.92 13.85
C ILE A 78 -25.30 32.34 13.63
N LYS A 79 -25.56 33.13 12.58
CA LYS A 79 -26.91 33.50 12.17
C LYS A 79 -27.36 32.62 11.01
N CYS A 80 -28.59 32.10 11.08
CA CYS A 80 -29.18 31.38 9.96
C CYS A 80 -29.29 32.29 8.73
N THR A 81 -29.04 31.76 7.53
CA THR A 81 -29.12 32.54 6.29
C THR A 81 -30.54 32.96 5.89
N ARG A 82 -31.57 32.28 6.42
CA ARG A 82 -32.97 32.54 6.09
C ARG A 82 -33.69 33.37 7.16
N CYS A 83 -33.70 32.93 8.41
CA CYS A 83 -34.45 33.59 9.49
C CYS A 83 -33.62 34.46 10.42
N LEU A 84 -32.30 34.58 10.21
CA LEU A 84 -31.37 35.33 11.06
C LEU A 84 -31.31 34.91 12.54
N ALA A 85 -32.03 33.84 12.92
CA ALA A 85 -32.00 33.27 14.24
C ALA A 85 -30.58 32.83 14.60
N GLU A 86 -30.20 33.08 15.84
CA GLU A 86 -28.87 32.73 16.34
C GLU A 86 -28.82 31.25 16.73
N ILE A 87 -27.84 30.55 16.18
CA ILE A 87 -27.54 29.15 16.47
C ILE A 87 -26.24 29.13 17.25
N THR A 88 -26.23 28.41 18.37
CA THR A 88 -25.05 28.28 19.23
C THR A 88 -24.53 26.86 19.28
N PHE A 89 -23.21 26.74 19.22
CA PHE A 89 -22.52 25.47 19.40
C PHE A 89 -21.24 25.65 20.21
N LYS A 90 -20.92 24.65 21.03
CA LYS A 90 -19.72 24.56 21.86
C LYS A 90 -18.70 23.61 21.23
N THR A 91 -17.44 23.77 21.61
CA THR A 91 -16.37 22.80 21.32
C THR A 91 -16.34 21.70 22.39
N ASP A 92 -16.22 20.44 22.00
CA ASP A 92 -16.07 19.30 22.93
C ASP A 92 -14.71 18.62 22.72
N PRO A 93 -13.70 18.98 23.52
CA PRO A 93 -12.36 18.40 23.38
C PRO A 93 -12.29 16.88 23.58
N GLN A 94 -13.20 16.31 24.39
CA GLN A 94 -13.24 14.86 24.67
C GLN A 94 -13.49 14.02 23.41
N ASN A 95 -14.41 14.45 22.55
CA ASN A 95 -14.85 13.71 21.37
C ASN A 95 -14.32 14.32 20.05
N ALA A 96 -13.47 15.35 20.15
CA ALA A 96 -12.98 16.15 19.02
C ALA A 96 -14.11 16.67 18.11
N ASP A 97 -15.27 17.01 18.70
CA ASP A 97 -16.49 17.40 17.98
C ASP A 97 -17.11 18.69 18.57
N TYR A 98 -18.27 19.10 18.06
CA TYR A 98 -18.97 20.32 18.46
C TYR A 98 -20.43 20.08 18.83
N ASN A 99 -20.82 20.29 20.07
CA ASN A 99 -22.19 20.13 20.52
C ASN A 99 -23.03 21.35 20.19
N VAL A 100 -24.17 21.13 19.53
CA VAL A 100 -25.13 22.18 19.22
C VAL A 100 -26.03 22.39 20.43
N GLU A 101 -26.01 23.59 21.02
CA GLU A 101 -26.83 23.91 22.19
C GLU A 101 -28.20 24.45 21.77
N HIS A 102 -28.24 25.60 21.09
CA HIS A 102 -29.47 26.34 20.80
C HIS A 102 -29.65 26.62 19.30
N GLY A 103 -30.90 26.71 18.85
CA GLY A 103 -31.26 27.22 17.50
C GLY A 103 -31.20 26.20 16.35
N ALA A 104 -30.56 25.05 16.53
CA ALA A 104 -30.50 23.99 15.52
C ALA A 104 -30.53 22.58 16.12
N THR A 105 -30.84 21.60 15.28
CA THR A 105 -30.63 20.18 15.56
C THR A 105 -29.56 19.63 14.63
N ARG A 106 -28.71 18.72 15.12
CA ARG A 106 -27.80 17.98 14.25
C ARG A 106 -28.61 17.00 13.40
N ASN A 107 -28.21 16.86 12.13
CA ASN A 107 -28.73 15.75 11.32
C ASN A 107 -28.11 14.46 11.86
N PHE A 108 -28.95 13.56 12.37
CA PHE A 108 -28.53 12.33 13.01
C PHE A 108 -27.76 11.42 12.04
N GLN A 109 -26.59 10.93 12.45
CA GLN A 109 -25.84 9.92 11.71
C GLN A 109 -26.34 8.55 12.16
N ALA A 110 -27.35 8.01 11.47
CA ALA A 110 -27.90 6.69 11.76
C ALA A 110 -26.83 5.59 11.76
N LEU A 111 -25.82 5.74 10.90
CA LEU A 111 -24.69 4.83 10.80
C LEU A 111 -23.80 4.85 12.05
N LYS A 112 -23.51 6.04 12.60
CA LYS A 112 -22.69 6.17 13.81
C LYS A 112 -23.36 5.57 15.05
N LEU A 113 -24.68 5.78 15.19
CA LEU A 113 -25.41 5.18 16.32
C LEU A 113 -25.53 3.66 16.19
N ALA A 114 -25.68 3.14 14.96
CA ALA A 114 -25.68 1.70 14.71
C ALA A 114 -24.30 1.07 15.01
N GLU A 115 -23.20 1.74 14.64
CA GLU A 115 -21.84 1.29 14.97
C GLU A 115 -21.58 1.29 16.48
N GLU A 116 -21.96 2.36 17.20
CA GLU A 116 -21.81 2.43 18.66
C GLU A 116 -22.66 1.38 19.40
N GLN A 117 -23.83 1.04 18.87
CA GLN A 117 -24.68 -0.04 19.39
C GLN A 117 -24.04 -1.41 19.14
N ALA A 118 -23.57 -1.67 17.92
CA ALA A 118 -22.90 -2.92 17.57
C ALA A 118 -21.61 -3.14 18.39
N GLU A 119 -20.82 -2.10 18.63
CA GLU A 119 -19.61 -2.20 19.46
C GLU A 119 -19.96 -2.48 20.93
N ARG A 120 -21.05 -1.90 21.44
CA ARG A 120 -21.52 -2.19 22.79
C ARG A 120 -21.99 -3.64 22.93
N GLU A 121 -22.79 -4.12 21.97
CA GLU A 121 -23.25 -5.50 21.92
C GLU A 121 -22.06 -6.47 21.79
N GLN A 122 -21.04 -6.15 20.99
CA GLN A 122 -19.82 -6.96 20.89
C GLN A 122 -19.06 -7.02 22.22
N LYS A 123 -18.88 -5.90 22.92
CA LYS A 123 -18.21 -5.88 24.23
C LYS A 123 -18.99 -6.67 25.28
N GLU A 124 -20.32 -6.53 25.30
CA GLU A 124 -21.18 -7.33 26.18
C GLU A 124 -21.02 -8.83 25.89
N LEU A 125 -20.96 -9.23 24.61
CA LEU A 125 -20.70 -10.62 24.22
C LEU A 125 -19.31 -11.11 24.65
N GLU A 126 -18.27 -10.30 24.46
CA GLU A 126 -16.89 -10.61 24.87
C GLU A 126 -16.77 -10.75 26.40
N GLU A 127 -17.43 -9.87 27.16
CA GLU A 127 -17.49 -9.93 28.61
C GLU A 127 -18.24 -11.18 29.09
N GLU A 128 -19.33 -11.57 28.42
CA GLU A 128 -20.05 -12.80 28.72
C GLU A 128 -19.23 -14.06 28.38
N GLU A 129 -18.49 -14.06 27.28
CA GLU A 129 -17.57 -15.15 26.90
C GLU A 129 -16.39 -15.27 27.87
N ALA A 130 -15.84 -14.14 28.33
CA ALA A 130 -14.76 -14.11 29.31
C ALA A 130 -15.26 -14.51 30.71
N SER A 131 -16.48 -14.12 31.07
CA SER A 131 -17.08 -14.45 32.36
C SER A 131 -17.49 -15.93 32.46
N ASN A 132 -17.78 -16.60 31.33
CA ASN A 132 -18.23 -17.98 31.32
C ASN A 132 -17.36 -18.89 30.42
N PRO A 133 -16.44 -19.69 31.01
CA PRO A 133 -15.58 -20.60 30.24
C PRO A 133 -16.35 -21.71 29.51
N MET A 134 -17.57 -22.05 29.96
CA MET A 134 -18.42 -23.02 29.24
C MET A 134 -18.99 -22.40 27.95
N LYS A 135 -19.33 -21.11 27.96
CA LYS A 135 -19.84 -20.39 26.78
C LYS A 135 -18.77 -20.26 25.70
N LEU A 136 -17.53 -19.98 26.09
CA LEU A 136 -16.39 -19.98 25.17
C LEU A 136 -16.19 -21.36 24.52
N LEU A 137 -16.31 -22.44 25.31
CA LEU A 137 -16.20 -23.81 24.82
C LEU A 137 -17.35 -24.17 23.86
N GLU A 138 -18.57 -23.74 24.17
CA GLU A 138 -19.74 -23.92 23.32
C GLU A 138 -19.60 -23.16 22.00
N ASN A 139 -19.14 -21.90 22.04
CA ASN A 139 -18.91 -21.11 20.83
C ASN A 139 -17.80 -21.70 19.97
N ARG A 140 -16.73 -22.21 20.58
CA ARG A 140 -15.65 -22.90 19.86
C ARG A 140 -16.12 -24.20 19.21
N THR A 141 -16.89 -25.01 19.93
CA THR A 141 -17.43 -26.28 19.37
C THR A 141 -18.45 -26.01 18.28
N LYS A 142 -19.29 -24.98 18.43
CA LYS A 142 -20.24 -24.53 17.39
C LYS A 142 -19.51 -23.98 16.16
N ALA A 143 -18.46 -23.20 16.34
CA ALA A 143 -17.63 -22.72 15.23
C ALA A 143 -16.98 -23.89 14.48
N SER A 144 -16.35 -24.84 15.19
CA SER A 144 -15.78 -26.04 14.56
C SER A 144 -16.82 -26.91 13.88
N LYS A 145 -18.03 -27.02 14.44
CA LYS A 145 -19.14 -27.75 13.81
C LYS A 145 -19.58 -27.09 12.50
N ASN A 146 -19.75 -25.77 12.51
CA ASN A 146 -20.10 -25.02 11.30
C ASN A 146 -18.99 -25.13 10.25
N GLU A 147 -17.72 -25.09 10.64
CA GLU A 147 -16.59 -25.28 9.71
C GLU A 147 -16.59 -26.67 9.08
N MET A 148 -16.84 -27.72 9.88
CA MET A 148 -16.97 -29.09 9.37
C MET A 148 -18.14 -29.22 8.38
N GLU A 149 -19.31 -28.66 8.72
CA GLU A 149 -20.51 -28.70 7.87
C GLU A 149 -20.28 -27.95 6.54
N ILE A 150 -19.59 -26.80 6.59
CA ILE A 150 -19.23 -26.07 5.38
C ILE A 150 -18.27 -26.88 4.51
N LEU A 151 -17.24 -27.51 5.10
CA LEU A 151 -16.28 -28.32 4.35
C LEU A 151 -16.94 -29.54 3.71
N GLU A 152 -17.81 -30.24 4.45
CA GLU A 152 -18.59 -31.37 3.95
C GLU A 152 -19.48 -30.94 2.77
N SER A 153 -20.21 -29.83 2.91
CA SER A 153 -21.06 -29.30 1.82
C SER A 153 -20.26 -28.92 0.57
N LEU A 154 -19.04 -28.43 0.73
CA LEU A 154 -18.14 -28.10 -0.38
C LEU A 154 -17.57 -29.34 -1.05
N GLU A 155 -17.28 -30.39 -0.28
CA GLU A 155 -16.81 -31.67 -0.80
C GLU A 155 -17.92 -32.39 -1.59
N GLU A 156 -19.14 -32.42 -1.07
CA GLU A 156 -20.31 -32.95 -1.78
C GLU A 156 -20.55 -32.25 -3.12
N LEU A 157 -20.46 -30.92 -3.14
CA LEU A 157 -20.58 -30.13 -4.38
C LEU A 157 -19.46 -30.44 -5.37
N LYS A 158 -18.23 -30.62 -4.87
CA LYS A 158 -17.07 -30.95 -5.72
C LYS A 158 -17.21 -32.35 -6.31
N ASP A 159 -17.66 -33.33 -5.53
CA ASP A 159 -17.90 -34.69 -5.97
C ASP A 159 -19.02 -34.77 -7.01
N LEU A 160 -20.11 -34.02 -6.80
CA LEU A 160 -21.18 -33.89 -7.79
C LEU A 160 -20.65 -33.31 -9.11
N ASN A 161 -19.88 -32.22 -9.03
CA ASN A 161 -19.27 -31.59 -10.21
C ASN A 161 -18.28 -32.51 -10.92
N GLN A 162 -17.50 -33.31 -10.19
CA GLN A 162 -16.57 -34.28 -10.78
C GLN A 162 -17.29 -35.41 -11.52
N ARG A 163 -18.39 -35.95 -10.94
CA ARG A 163 -19.21 -36.97 -11.61
C ARG A 163 -19.86 -36.43 -12.88
N GLN A 164 -20.26 -35.15 -12.86
CA GLN A 164 -20.90 -34.48 -13.98
C GLN A 164 -19.91 -33.95 -15.04
N ALA A 165 -18.60 -33.92 -14.76
CA ALA A 165 -17.60 -33.34 -15.66
C ALA A 165 -17.50 -33.99 -17.04
N ASN A 166 -17.86 -35.27 -17.16
CA ASN A 166 -17.82 -36.01 -18.42
C ASN A 166 -19.18 -36.03 -19.15
N VAL A 167 -20.22 -35.42 -18.58
CA VAL A 167 -21.55 -35.38 -19.20
C VAL A 167 -21.66 -34.09 -20.01
N ASP A 168 -21.86 -34.23 -21.32
CA ASP A 168 -22.15 -33.09 -22.19
C ASP A 168 -23.62 -32.66 -21.99
N PHE A 169 -23.81 -31.64 -21.16
CA PHE A 169 -25.14 -31.13 -20.82
C PHE A 169 -25.90 -30.60 -22.03
N ASP A 170 -25.20 -30.08 -23.04
CA ASP A 170 -25.86 -29.53 -24.24
C ASP A 170 -26.50 -30.64 -25.06
N GLN A 171 -25.81 -31.78 -25.23
CA GLN A 171 -26.37 -32.96 -25.92
C GLN A 171 -27.56 -33.55 -25.16
N LEU A 172 -27.48 -33.64 -23.83
CA LEU A 172 -28.58 -34.17 -23.00
C LEU A 172 -29.81 -33.26 -23.07
N LEU A 173 -29.62 -31.94 -23.08
CA LEU A 173 -30.70 -30.97 -23.22
C LEU A 173 -31.38 -31.09 -24.57
N ASP A 174 -30.63 -31.25 -25.66
CA ASP A 174 -31.20 -31.38 -27.00
C ASP A 174 -31.97 -32.69 -27.19
N LEU A 175 -31.45 -33.82 -26.67
CA LEU A 175 -32.18 -35.09 -26.66
C LEU A 175 -33.50 -34.99 -25.88
N ASN A 176 -33.49 -34.35 -24.70
CA ASN A 176 -34.71 -34.19 -23.90
C ASN A 176 -35.73 -33.27 -24.57
N LYS A 177 -35.29 -32.20 -25.24
CA LYS A 177 -36.18 -31.34 -26.05
C LYS A 177 -36.81 -32.12 -27.19
N ASP A 178 -36.04 -32.95 -27.88
CA ASP A 178 -36.51 -33.77 -29.00
C ASP A 178 -37.53 -34.82 -28.55
N ILE A 179 -37.25 -35.51 -27.42
CA ILE A 179 -38.19 -36.48 -26.83
C ILE A 179 -39.48 -35.78 -26.39
N ALA A 180 -39.38 -34.63 -25.72
CA ALA A 180 -40.55 -33.85 -25.30
C ALA A 180 -41.40 -33.38 -26.49
N ALA A 181 -40.75 -32.92 -27.57
CA ALA A 181 -41.44 -32.52 -28.79
C ALA A 181 -42.17 -33.70 -29.46
N ARG A 182 -41.57 -34.89 -29.48
CA ARG A 182 -42.21 -36.11 -30.01
C ARG A 182 -43.40 -36.56 -29.18
N MET A 183 -43.25 -36.59 -27.85
CA MET A 183 -44.34 -36.94 -26.93
C MET A 183 -45.51 -35.97 -27.05
N LYS A 184 -45.23 -34.66 -27.12
CA LYS A 184 -46.24 -33.64 -27.32
C LYS A 184 -46.99 -33.83 -28.64
N LYS A 185 -46.25 -34.13 -29.71
CA LYS A 185 -46.85 -34.39 -31.02
C LYS A 185 -47.76 -35.63 -31.00
N GLN A 186 -47.34 -36.71 -30.34
CA GLN A 186 -48.18 -37.89 -30.18
C GLN A 186 -49.46 -37.59 -29.39
N GLN A 187 -49.37 -36.80 -28.32
CA GLN A 187 -50.55 -36.34 -27.58
C GLN A 187 -51.47 -35.48 -28.44
N GLU A 188 -50.92 -34.55 -29.23
CA GLU A 188 -51.70 -33.72 -30.15
C GLU A 188 -52.40 -34.58 -31.21
N ASP A 189 -51.71 -35.57 -31.80
CA ASP A 189 -52.28 -36.50 -32.78
C ASP A 189 -53.38 -37.40 -32.15
N GLU A 190 -53.20 -37.86 -30.91
CA GLU A 190 -54.18 -38.64 -30.15
C GLU A 190 -55.41 -37.80 -29.77
N ASP A 191 -55.19 -36.56 -29.32
CA ASP A 191 -56.25 -35.60 -29.01
C ASP A 191 -57.02 -35.21 -30.29
N GLU A 192 -56.35 -34.98 -31.41
CA GLU A 192 -56.98 -34.73 -32.71
C GLU A 192 -57.78 -35.95 -33.18
N ALA A 193 -57.28 -37.17 -33.02
CA ALA A 193 -58.00 -38.40 -33.33
C ALA A 193 -59.23 -38.58 -32.41
N LEU A 194 -59.10 -38.27 -31.11
CA LEU A 194 -60.20 -38.29 -30.16
C LEU A 194 -61.27 -37.25 -30.54
N VAL A 195 -60.87 -36.00 -30.80
CA VAL A 195 -61.74 -34.93 -31.30
C VAL A 195 -62.42 -35.38 -32.59
N GLN A 196 -61.71 -36.00 -33.52
CA GLN A 196 -62.30 -36.50 -34.76
C GLN A 196 -63.24 -37.69 -34.53
N SER A 197 -63.03 -38.52 -33.50
CA SER A 197 -63.98 -39.57 -33.13
C SER A 197 -65.26 -39.02 -32.46
N VAL A 198 -65.13 -37.93 -31.70
CA VAL A 198 -66.22 -37.30 -30.94
C VAL A 198 -67.03 -36.32 -31.81
N PHE A 199 -66.37 -35.57 -32.70
CA PHE A 199 -66.98 -34.55 -33.56
C PHE A 199 -67.06 -34.95 -35.04
N GLY A 200 -66.23 -35.86 -35.53
CA GLY A 200 -66.19 -36.26 -36.95
C GLY A 200 -67.20 -37.33 -37.35
N LYS A 201 -68.01 -37.83 -36.42
CA LYS A 201 -69.15 -38.75 -36.69
C LYS A 201 -70.51 -38.08 -36.49
N SER A 202 -70.57 -36.76 -36.35
CA SER A 202 -71.83 -36.00 -36.25
C SER A 202 -72.06 -35.14 -37.48
N ASP A 203 -72.14 -35.79 -38.64
CA ASP A 203 -72.91 -35.40 -39.82
C ASP A 203 -73.40 -36.77 -40.35
N GLU A 204 -74.66 -37.17 -40.32
CA GLU A 204 -75.92 -36.45 -40.40
C GLU A 204 -77.00 -37.25 -39.63
N ASN A 205 -77.96 -36.55 -39.00
CA ASN A 205 -79.21 -37.06 -38.42
C ASN A 205 -79.14 -37.88 -37.11
N ASP A 206 -78.91 -37.20 -35.97
CA ASP A 206 -79.97 -37.15 -34.94
C ASP A 206 -79.78 -35.97 -33.97
N GLY A 207 -80.76 -35.07 -33.97
CA GLY A 207 -80.75 -33.86 -33.16
C GLY A 207 -81.17 -34.14 -31.72
N SER A 208 -80.23 -34.08 -30.78
CA SER A 208 -80.52 -33.80 -29.37
C SER A 208 -79.71 -32.60 -28.89
N ASN A 209 -80.24 -31.45 -29.24
CA ASN A 209 -79.81 -30.12 -28.82
C ASN A 209 -79.85 -30.03 -27.28
N ILE A 210 -78.71 -30.00 -26.60
CA ILE A 210 -78.65 -29.70 -25.15
C ILE A 210 -79.00 -28.22 -24.98
N LYS A 211 -80.29 -27.96 -24.81
CA LYS A 211 -80.89 -26.64 -24.54
C LYS A 211 -80.31 -26.06 -23.24
N ARG A 212 -79.46 -25.03 -23.32
CA ARG A 212 -79.32 -24.06 -22.22
C ARG A 212 -80.60 -23.23 -22.18
N LEU A 213 -81.30 -23.29 -21.05
CA LEU A 213 -82.47 -22.47 -20.74
C LEU A 213 -82.11 -20.97 -20.78
N PRO A 214 -82.95 -20.09 -21.36
CA PRO A 214 -82.72 -18.65 -21.35
C PRO A 214 -83.39 -17.93 -20.17
N ASP A 215 -82.70 -16.86 -19.74
CA ASP A 215 -83.05 -15.65 -18.98
C ASP A 215 -83.50 -15.72 -17.52
N ASN A 216 -82.80 -15.00 -16.63
CA ASN A 216 -83.20 -13.63 -16.26
C ASN A 216 -82.18 -12.87 -15.38
N SER A 217 -82.08 -11.56 -15.64
CA SER A 217 -81.67 -10.43 -14.78
C SER A 217 -80.19 -9.97 -14.70
N SER A 218 -80.01 -8.76 -15.28
CA SER A 218 -79.22 -7.61 -14.80
C SER A 218 -77.81 -7.38 -15.36
N ASP A 219 -77.79 -6.49 -16.35
CA ASP A 219 -76.91 -5.32 -16.49
C ASP A 219 -75.75 -5.39 -17.50
N GLU A 220 -76.04 -4.73 -18.62
CA GLU A 220 -75.21 -3.91 -19.51
C GLU A 220 -74.09 -3.18 -18.72
N GLU A 221 -72.86 -2.98 -19.20
CA GLU A 221 -72.47 -2.17 -20.35
C GLU A 221 -71.03 -2.47 -20.81
N GLU A 222 -70.77 -2.07 -22.05
CA GLU A 222 -69.54 -2.17 -22.83
C GLU A 222 -68.34 -1.38 -22.24
N THR A 223 -67.11 -1.84 -22.50
CA THR A 223 -66.09 -1.16 -23.35
C THR A 223 -64.63 -1.46 -22.96
N GLU A 224 -63.86 -1.78 -23.99
CA GLU A 224 -62.43 -1.55 -24.24
C GLU A 224 -61.46 -1.27 -23.09
N ILE A 225 -60.44 -2.14 -22.91
CA ILE A 225 -59.05 -1.67 -22.69
C ILE A 225 -58.07 -2.51 -23.52
N ILE A 226 -57.60 -1.88 -24.59
CA ILE A 226 -56.40 -2.22 -25.35
C ILE A 226 -55.15 -1.99 -24.47
N GLY A 227 -54.23 -2.96 -24.48
CA GLY A 227 -52.80 -2.69 -24.35
C GLY A 227 -52.17 -2.73 -22.95
N LYS A 228 -51.76 -3.93 -22.52
CA LYS A 228 -50.44 -4.22 -21.89
C LYS A 228 -50.31 -5.70 -21.53
N LYS A 229 -49.91 -6.53 -22.49
CA LYS A 229 -49.26 -7.83 -22.21
C LYS A 229 -48.02 -8.00 -23.09
N ARG A 230 -46.97 -7.27 -22.73
CA ARG A 230 -45.57 -7.66 -22.95
C ARG A 230 -44.81 -7.26 -21.69
N LYS A 231 -44.47 -8.28 -20.88
CA LYS A 231 -43.45 -8.38 -19.81
C LYS A 231 -43.92 -9.33 -18.71
N PHE A 232 -44.13 -10.61 -19.06
CA PHE A 232 -44.18 -11.67 -18.03
C PHE A 232 -43.38 -12.93 -18.40
N LEU A 233 -42.59 -12.91 -19.47
CA LEU A 233 -41.77 -14.07 -19.84
C LEU A 233 -40.35 -13.65 -20.22
N GLU A 234 -39.70 -12.91 -19.31
CA GLU A 234 -38.25 -12.62 -19.39
C GLU A 234 -37.71 -12.27 -17.99
N ALA A 235 -38.10 -13.07 -17.01
CA ALA A 235 -37.51 -13.10 -15.67
C ALA A 235 -37.30 -14.55 -15.26
N ASN A 236 -36.56 -15.29 -16.09
CA ASN A 236 -35.87 -16.50 -15.65
C ASN A 236 -34.37 -16.19 -15.58
N SER A 237 -33.68 -16.98 -14.76
CA SER A 237 -32.22 -17.16 -14.73
C SER A 237 -31.35 -16.14 -13.96
N ASN A 238 -31.69 -15.82 -12.71
CA ASN A 238 -30.70 -15.29 -11.74
C ASN A 238 -31.01 -15.67 -10.27
N ILE A 239 -31.39 -16.92 -10.02
CA ILE A 239 -31.55 -17.47 -8.65
C ILE A 239 -30.68 -18.72 -8.48
N LEU A 240 -29.40 -18.64 -8.85
CA LEU A 240 -28.41 -19.67 -8.47
C LEU A 240 -27.07 -19.09 -7.97
N PHE A 241 -26.95 -17.77 -7.83
CA PHE A 241 -25.80 -17.13 -7.18
C PHE A 241 -26.25 -15.99 -6.26
N ALA A 242 -27.02 -16.32 -5.23
CA ALA A 242 -27.22 -15.42 -4.09
C ALA A 242 -26.34 -15.90 -2.93
N LYS A 243 -25.35 -15.08 -2.55
CA LYS A 243 -24.61 -15.23 -1.28
C LYS A 243 -25.62 -15.39 -0.13
N PRO A 244 -25.39 -16.28 0.86
CA PRO A 244 -26.32 -16.45 1.97
C PRO A 244 -26.43 -15.14 2.77
N LYS A 245 -27.65 -14.61 2.86
CA LYS A 245 -28.01 -13.59 3.84
C LYS A 245 -28.12 -14.28 5.20
N ASN A 246 -27.32 -13.84 6.15
CA ASN A 246 -27.53 -14.15 7.56
C ASN A 246 -28.97 -13.76 7.95
N LEU A 247 -29.67 -14.70 8.60
CA LEU A 247 -30.98 -14.51 9.17
C LEU A 247 -30.88 -13.59 10.40
N GLU A 248 -31.05 -12.28 10.19
CA GLU A 248 -31.42 -11.37 11.27
C GLU A 248 -32.90 -11.56 11.60
N GLN A 249 -33.18 -12.22 12.72
CA GLN A 249 -34.49 -12.19 13.35
C GLN A 249 -34.70 -10.82 14.00
N LYS A 250 -35.66 -10.04 13.48
CA LYS A 250 -36.24 -8.92 14.23
C LYS A 250 -37.01 -9.47 15.44
N PRO A 251 -36.75 -9.03 16.68
CA PRO A 251 -37.60 -9.39 17.79
C PRO A 251 -38.92 -8.62 17.71
N LYS A 252 -40.02 -9.38 17.67
CA LYS A 252 -41.38 -8.89 17.93
C LYS A 252 -41.52 -8.58 19.42
N GLN A 253 -42.11 -7.44 19.72
CA GLN A 253 -42.55 -7.05 21.06
C GLN A 253 -43.53 -8.08 21.63
N ALA A 254 -43.33 -8.48 22.88
CA ALA A 254 -44.33 -9.14 23.70
C ALA A 254 -44.43 -8.44 25.06
N ARG A 255 -45.58 -7.83 25.30
CA ARG A 255 -46.14 -7.54 26.63
C ARG A 255 -46.69 -8.84 27.21
N THR A 256 -46.47 -9.08 28.50
CA THR A 256 -47.54 -9.36 29.48
C THR A 256 -47.00 -9.13 30.89
N ASP A 257 -47.86 -8.54 31.71
CA ASP A 257 -47.73 -8.29 33.14
C ASP A 257 -47.59 -9.60 33.95
N ASP A 258 -46.82 -9.57 35.03
CA ASP A 258 -47.37 -9.74 36.38
C ASP A 258 -46.33 -9.53 37.50
N SER A 259 -46.86 -9.01 38.59
CA SER A 259 -46.25 -8.47 39.80
C SER A 259 -45.81 -9.51 40.83
N VAL A 260 -44.65 -9.30 41.47
CA VAL A 260 -44.38 -9.30 42.94
C VAL A 260 -42.86 -9.07 43.10
N GLY A 261 -42.36 -8.06 43.79
CA GLY A 261 -42.34 -7.95 45.24
C GLY A 261 -41.07 -7.20 45.65
N PHE A 262 -41.28 -6.02 46.22
CA PHE A 262 -40.32 -5.12 46.84
C PHE A 262 -39.53 -5.79 47.98
N LEU A 263 -38.23 -5.49 48.13
CA LEU A 263 -37.58 -5.30 49.44
C LEU A 263 -36.25 -4.53 49.31
N THR A 264 -36.18 -3.47 50.11
CA THR A 264 -35.07 -2.53 50.35
C THR A 264 -34.10 -3.03 51.43
N THR A 265 -32.84 -2.58 51.40
CA THR A 265 -31.94 -2.19 52.56
C THR A 265 -30.48 -2.15 52.05
N SER A 266 -29.82 -1.00 51.88
CA SER A 266 -29.16 -0.10 52.85
C SER A 266 -27.80 -0.56 53.41
N LYS A 267 -26.74 0.23 53.11
CA LYS A 267 -25.51 0.52 53.92
C LYS A 267 -24.56 -0.68 54.15
N SER A 268 -23.23 -0.60 54.32
CA SER A 268 -22.27 0.47 54.60
C SER A 268 -20.82 -0.06 54.51
N LYS A 269 -19.89 0.86 54.23
CA LYS A 269 -18.44 0.97 54.56
C LYS A 269 -17.81 -0.06 55.53
N ILE A 270 -16.53 -0.41 55.30
CA ILE A 270 -15.31 -0.09 56.11
C ILE A 270 -14.08 -0.55 55.30
N SER A 271 -13.13 0.31 54.86
CA SER A 271 -12.00 1.03 55.50
C SER A 271 -10.73 0.21 55.85
N ALA A 272 -9.59 0.71 55.32
CA ALA A 272 -8.27 0.89 55.98
C ALA A 272 -7.36 -0.37 56.10
N MET A 273 -6.01 -0.33 56.08
CA MET A 273 -5.01 0.76 56.16
C MET A 273 -3.58 0.14 56.01
N ILE A 274 -2.59 0.77 55.35
CA ILE A 274 -1.26 1.28 55.86
C ILE A 274 -0.20 0.92 54.78
N LYS A 275 0.57 1.76 54.07
CA LYS A 275 1.36 3.00 54.29
C LYS A 275 2.86 2.77 54.63
N VAL A 276 3.70 2.86 53.60
CA VAL A 276 5.00 3.59 53.44
C VAL A 276 5.82 3.93 54.70
N LYS A 277 7.13 3.58 54.71
CA LYS A 277 8.30 4.52 54.77
C LYS A 277 9.67 3.80 54.78
N GLY A 278 10.66 4.35 54.07
CA GLY A 278 12.10 4.10 54.33
C GLY A 278 12.62 4.88 55.55
N PRO A 279 13.88 4.66 56.01
CA PRO A 279 14.98 5.54 55.59
C PRO A 279 16.42 4.95 55.53
N ASN A 280 17.25 5.65 54.74
CA ASN A 280 18.70 5.94 54.72
C ASN A 280 19.74 5.34 55.72
N LYS A 281 20.92 5.04 55.12
CA LYS A 281 22.34 5.42 55.44
C LYS A 281 23.28 4.54 56.32
N GLN A 282 24.43 4.26 55.69
CA GLN A 282 25.85 4.37 56.13
C GLN A 282 26.68 3.13 56.57
N ASN A 283 27.78 2.93 55.78
CA ASN A 283 29.19 2.70 56.13
C ASN A 283 29.70 1.39 56.78
N ALA A 284 30.62 0.70 56.08
CA ALA A 284 31.94 0.20 56.54
C ALA A 284 32.65 -0.50 55.35
N VAL A 285 33.73 0.04 54.76
CA VAL A 285 35.17 -0.14 55.08
C VAL A 285 35.68 -1.58 54.92
N LEU A 286 36.49 -1.80 53.88
CA LEU A 286 37.78 -2.49 54.00
C LEU A 286 38.77 -1.97 52.95
N ARG A 287 39.97 -1.60 53.42
CA ARG A 287 41.17 -1.19 52.66
C ARG A 287 42.09 -2.41 52.46
N SER A 288 42.79 -2.45 51.33
CA SER A 288 44.26 -2.59 51.25
C SER A 288 44.70 -2.24 49.80
N SER A 289 45.48 -1.16 49.61
CA SER A 289 46.96 -1.14 49.45
C SER A 289 47.40 -1.57 48.04
N GLY A 290 48.10 -0.79 47.20
CA GLY A 290 48.69 0.55 47.32
C GLY A 290 49.27 1.02 45.97
N THR A 291 49.60 2.32 45.91
CA THR A 291 50.76 3.01 45.26
C THR A 291 51.30 2.49 43.89
N THR A 292 51.63 3.26 42.83
CA THR A 292 52.15 4.64 42.71
C THR A 292 52.22 5.03 41.20
N THR A 293 51.93 6.32 40.92
CA THR A 293 52.58 7.25 39.94
C THR A 293 52.61 7.08 38.41
N ILE A 294 52.03 8.11 37.76
CA ILE A 294 52.57 9.08 36.77
C ILE A 294 53.15 8.59 35.42
N GLY A 295 52.64 9.15 34.31
CA GLY A 295 53.51 9.71 33.27
C GLY A 295 53.21 9.40 31.79
N ASN A 296 52.46 10.30 31.13
CA ASN A 296 52.59 10.83 29.76
C ASN A 296 53.10 9.99 28.55
N LYS A 297 52.24 10.02 27.51
CA LYS A 297 52.45 10.34 26.08
C LYS A 297 53.46 9.54 25.19
N SER A 298 52.88 9.15 24.05
CA SER A 298 53.31 9.37 22.65
C SER A 298 54.08 8.30 21.86
N GLN A 299 53.60 8.14 20.61
CA GLN A 299 54.26 7.82 19.34
C GLN A 299 54.72 6.39 18.99
N ALA A 300 54.00 5.87 17.99
CA ALA A 300 54.42 5.18 16.75
C ALA A 300 55.84 4.59 16.58
N LEU A 301 55.81 3.39 15.95
CA LEU A 301 56.70 2.86 14.90
C LEU A 301 58.01 2.13 15.26
N THR A 302 58.04 0.86 14.82
CA THR A 302 59.15 0.06 14.25
C THR A 302 60.17 -0.61 15.18
N LEU A 303 60.27 -1.94 15.07
CA LEU A 303 61.55 -2.66 15.10
C LEU A 303 61.43 -4.01 14.33
N LEU A 304 62.31 -4.18 13.34
CA LEU A 304 62.80 -5.46 12.79
C LEU A 304 63.43 -6.30 13.92
N GLY A 305 63.66 -7.61 13.91
CA GLY A 305 63.87 -8.62 12.87
C GLY A 305 64.82 -9.68 13.46
N ASN A 306 64.83 -10.89 12.88
CA ASN A 306 65.96 -11.83 12.72
C ASN A 306 65.51 -13.30 12.85
N TYR A 307 65.73 -14.11 11.80
CA TYR A 307 66.72 -15.21 11.79
C TYR A 307 66.85 -15.82 10.36
N SER A 308 68.08 -15.75 9.83
CA SER A 308 68.86 -16.61 8.88
C SER A 308 68.12 -17.68 8.04
N ASP A 309 68.19 -17.70 6.69
CA ASP A 309 69.27 -18.15 5.77
C ASP A 309 69.67 -19.63 6.01
N SER A 310 69.37 -20.60 5.14
CA SER A 310 70.01 -20.85 3.83
C SER A 310 69.26 -21.99 3.10
N ASP A 311 68.75 -21.79 1.86
CA ASP A 311 68.40 -22.89 0.89
C ASP A 311 67.75 -22.39 -0.44
N SER A 312 67.96 -21.14 -0.85
CA SER A 312 67.21 -20.50 -1.94
C SER A 312 67.80 -20.62 -3.36
N ASP A 313 68.98 -21.20 -3.55
CA ASP A 313 69.68 -21.16 -4.85
C ASP A 313 69.44 -22.36 -5.79
N LYS A 314 68.79 -23.43 -5.32
CA LYS A 314 68.35 -24.53 -6.20
C LYS A 314 66.93 -24.36 -6.72
N MET A 315 66.06 -23.66 -5.99
CA MET A 315 64.65 -23.49 -6.35
C MET A 315 64.45 -22.40 -7.42
N THR A 316 65.34 -21.40 -7.48
CA THR A 316 65.26 -20.27 -8.43
C THR A 316 65.65 -20.65 -9.86
N LYS A 317 66.54 -21.64 -10.05
CA LYS A 317 66.89 -22.16 -11.40
C LYS A 317 65.76 -23.01 -11.99
N THR A 318 65.10 -23.86 -11.20
CA THR A 318 64.00 -24.71 -11.68
C THR A 318 62.75 -23.89 -12.03
N ILE A 319 62.52 -22.77 -11.32
CA ILE A 319 61.40 -21.85 -11.61
C ILE A 319 61.63 -21.05 -12.90
N CYS A 320 62.89 -20.68 -13.22
CA CYS A 320 63.20 -20.00 -14.49
C CYS A 320 63.07 -20.92 -15.72
N GLU A 321 63.47 -22.19 -15.63
CA GLU A 321 63.29 -23.15 -16.72
C GLU A 321 61.81 -23.49 -16.97
N LEU A 322 61.00 -23.63 -15.91
CA LEU A 322 59.55 -23.82 -16.05
C LEU A 322 58.86 -22.59 -16.66
N HIS A 323 59.33 -21.38 -16.34
CA HIS A 323 58.75 -20.15 -16.90
C HIS A 323 59.08 -19.98 -18.39
N ASN A 324 60.26 -20.42 -18.86
CA ASN A 324 60.61 -20.39 -20.28
C ASN A 324 59.86 -21.45 -21.11
N LEU A 325 59.65 -22.66 -20.58
CA LEU A 325 58.83 -23.69 -21.23
C LEU A 325 57.34 -23.29 -21.34
N ILE A 326 56.82 -22.53 -20.37
CA ILE A 326 55.45 -22.00 -20.41
C ILE A 326 55.32 -20.84 -21.42
N GLN A 327 56.39 -20.09 -21.69
CA GLN A 327 56.40 -19.03 -22.70
C GLN A 327 56.46 -19.58 -24.13
N GLU A 328 57.21 -20.66 -24.38
CA GLU A 328 57.24 -21.32 -25.70
C GLU A 328 55.90 -21.99 -26.06
N GLN A 329 55.19 -22.59 -25.09
CA GLN A 329 53.84 -23.14 -25.29
C GLN A 329 52.79 -22.05 -25.59
N LYS A 330 52.98 -20.82 -25.08
CA LYS A 330 52.11 -19.67 -25.36
C LYS A 330 52.28 -19.08 -26.75
N GLN A 331 53.46 -19.24 -27.38
CA GLN A 331 53.69 -18.81 -28.76
C GLN A 331 53.12 -19.80 -29.79
N ALA A 332 53.12 -21.11 -29.50
CA ALA A 332 52.52 -22.12 -30.38
C ALA A 332 50.98 -22.05 -30.45
N ILE A 333 50.31 -21.63 -29.38
CA ILE A 333 48.83 -21.47 -29.34
C ILE A 333 48.37 -20.21 -30.11
N ASN A 334 49.18 -19.14 -30.12
CA ASN A 334 48.86 -17.89 -30.84
C ASN A 334 48.98 -18.01 -32.37
N LEU A 335 49.77 -18.97 -32.88
CA LEU A 335 49.92 -19.20 -34.31
C LEU A 335 48.70 -19.95 -34.89
N ASN A 336 48.10 -20.88 -34.14
CA ASN A 336 46.88 -21.60 -34.55
C ASN A 336 45.60 -20.78 -34.42
N GLN A 337 45.58 -19.74 -33.57
CA GLN A 337 44.45 -18.84 -33.43
C GLN A 337 44.41 -17.77 -34.55
N SER A 338 45.55 -17.49 -35.20
CA SER A 338 45.65 -16.55 -36.32
C SER A 338 45.19 -17.14 -37.66
N ILE A 339 45.26 -18.47 -37.82
CA ILE A 339 44.80 -19.17 -39.05
C ILE A 339 43.27 -19.34 -39.07
N LEU A 340 42.63 -19.50 -37.91
CA LEU A 340 41.16 -19.63 -37.81
C LEU A 340 40.43 -18.29 -37.96
N ILE A 341 41.07 -17.17 -37.56
CA ILE A 341 40.53 -15.81 -37.74
C ILE A 341 40.64 -15.39 -39.22
N CYS A 342 41.65 -15.85 -39.95
CA CYS A 342 41.80 -15.57 -41.38
C CYS A 342 40.72 -16.26 -42.25
N LEU A 343 40.29 -17.47 -41.90
CA LEU A 343 39.25 -18.20 -42.64
C LEU A 343 37.81 -17.70 -42.34
N CYS A 344 37.58 -17.04 -41.20
CA CYS A 344 36.29 -16.43 -40.87
C CYS A 344 36.14 -14.99 -41.44
N HIS A 345 37.27 -14.30 -41.69
CA HIS A 345 37.25 -12.96 -42.29
C HIS A 345 37.01 -12.96 -43.81
N VAL A 346 37.24 -14.09 -44.50
CA VAL A 346 37.01 -14.22 -45.95
C VAL A 346 35.55 -14.49 -46.30
N SER A 347 34.73 -15.05 -45.40
CA SER A 347 33.29 -15.29 -45.64
C SER A 347 32.38 -14.10 -45.29
N LYS A 348 32.85 -13.13 -44.49
CA LYS A 348 32.09 -11.94 -44.10
C LYS A 348 32.41 -10.67 -44.91
N TRP A 349 33.33 -10.76 -45.87
CA TRP A 349 33.73 -9.65 -46.75
C TRP A 349 33.10 -9.71 -48.16
N ARG A 350 31.95 -10.39 -48.31
CA ARG A 350 31.23 -10.52 -49.61
C ARG A 350 29.77 -10.02 -49.62
N HIS A 351 29.30 -9.33 -48.57
CA HIS A 351 27.96 -8.73 -48.53
C HIS A 351 27.94 -7.30 -47.96
N GLY A 352 28.97 -6.50 -48.25
CA GLY A 352 29.13 -5.14 -47.73
C GLY A 352 29.50 -4.11 -48.78
N LYS A 353 28.86 -4.11 -49.96
CA LYS A 353 28.87 -3.00 -50.94
C LYS A 353 27.66 -3.10 -51.89
N MET A 354 26.45 -2.92 -51.36
CA MET A 354 25.27 -2.49 -52.13
C MET A 354 24.21 -2.00 -51.14
N ALA A 355 24.30 -0.74 -50.73
CA ALA A 355 23.19 0.08 -50.23
C ALA A 355 23.69 1.50 -49.89
N SER A 356 24.32 2.14 -50.86
CA SER A 356 24.30 3.61 -50.96
C SER A 356 23.57 3.88 -52.26
N THR A 357 22.27 4.15 -52.17
CA THR A 357 21.33 4.78 -53.12
C THR A 357 19.95 4.20 -52.86
N TYR A 358 19.24 4.72 -51.85
CA TYR A 358 17.78 4.83 -51.87
C TYR A 358 17.38 6.02 -50.99
N GLN A 359 16.54 6.85 -51.57
CA GLN A 359 16.08 8.16 -51.12
C GLN A 359 14.75 8.01 -50.35
N SER A 360 14.45 8.97 -49.46
CA SER A 360 13.18 9.20 -48.74
C SER A 360 12.86 8.17 -47.63
N LEU A 361 12.35 8.50 -46.44
CA LEU A 361 11.50 9.61 -46.00
C LEU A 361 12.07 10.30 -44.75
N SER A 362 11.82 11.61 -44.65
CA SER A 362 11.92 12.37 -43.41
C SER A 362 10.84 11.90 -42.43
N GLU A 363 11.18 11.00 -41.52
CA GLU A 363 10.42 10.82 -40.27
C GLU A 363 10.78 11.97 -39.34
N LYS A 364 9.78 12.77 -38.97
CA LYS A 364 9.94 13.88 -38.02
C LYS A 364 10.13 13.29 -36.62
N THR A 365 11.38 13.05 -36.22
CA THR A 365 11.72 12.76 -34.82
C THR A 365 11.37 13.98 -33.98
N LEU A 366 10.36 13.89 -33.09
CA LEU A 366 9.87 15.03 -32.31
C LEU A 366 10.83 15.41 -31.17
N VAL A 367 11.47 14.43 -30.54
CA VAL A 367 12.40 14.62 -29.43
C VAL A 367 13.51 13.57 -29.47
N ARG A 368 14.77 13.99 -29.36
CA ARG A 368 15.94 13.11 -29.16
C ARG A 368 16.55 13.36 -27.78
N LEU A 369 16.53 12.34 -26.92
CA LEU A 369 17.10 12.40 -25.57
C LEU A 369 18.20 11.34 -25.41
N SER A 370 19.39 11.80 -25.03
CA SER A 370 20.50 10.90 -24.70
C SER A 370 20.20 10.13 -23.40
N VAL A 371 20.36 8.81 -23.41
CA VAL A 371 20.05 7.92 -22.27
C VAL A 371 20.76 8.34 -20.96
N PRO A 372 22.05 8.74 -20.97
CA PRO A 372 22.72 9.31 -19.78
C PRO A 372 21.99 10.51 -19.14
N LYS A 373 21.43 11.41 -19.95
CA LYS A 373 20.69 12.58 -19.42
C LYS A 373 19.39 12.13 -18.77
N VAL A 374 18.67 11.19 -19.40
CA VAL A 374 17.43 10.63 -18.85
C VAL A 374 17.69 9.93 -17.53
N ALA A 375 18.74 9.10 -17.45
CA ALA A 375 19.10 8.39 -16.21
C ALA A 375 19.51 9.35 -15.07
N LEU A 376 20.24 10.42 -15.38
CA LEU A 376 20.63 11.44 -14.38
C LEU A 376 19.42 12.25 -13.87
N ILE A 377 18.52 12.68 -14.77
CA ILE A 377 17.27 13.38 -14.40
C ILE A 377 16.38 12.46 -13.56
N THR A 378 16.25 11.20 -13.98
CA THR A 378 15.47 10.18 -13.26
C THR A 378 15.95 10.04 -11.82
N LEU A 379 17.27 9.98 -11.58
CA LEU A 379 17.83 9.85 -10.24
C LEU A 379 17.75 11.12 -9.39
N ALA A 380 17.72 12.30 -10.03
CA ALA A 380 17.65 13.57 -9.30
C ALA A 380 16.37 13.68 -8.45
N PHE A 381 15.25 13.13 -8.92
CA PHE A 381 13.98 13.13 -8.18
C PHE A 381 14.04 12.39 -6.83
N PRO A 382 14.34 11.07 -6.78
CA PRO A 382 14.38 10.34 -5.51
C PRO A 382 15.53 10.81 -4.60
N PHE A 383 16.68 11.22 -5.15
CA PHE A 383 17.78 11.76 -4.36
C PHE A 383 17.41 13.11 -3.70
N GLY A 384 16.77 14.00 -4.47
CA GLY A 384 16.24 15.26 -3.94
C GLY A 384 15.16 15.04 -2.89
N ALA A 385 14.25 14.09 -3.11
CA ALA A 385 13.23 13.70 -2.14
C ALA A 385 13.84 13.17 -0.84
N PHE A 386 14.87 12.33 -0.93
CA PHE A 386 15.58 11.77 0.23
C PHE A 386 16.19 12.86 1.11
N ILE A 387 16.96 13.78 0.50
CA ILE A 387 17.58 14.90 1.23
C ILE A 387 16.51 15.80 1.84
N THR A 388 15.51 16.20 1.06
CA THR A 388 14.48 17.12 1.53
C THR A 388 13.65 16.54 2.67
N CYS A 389 13.25 15.25 2.59
CA CYS A 389 12.49 14.60 3.65
C CYS A 389 13.29 14.49 4.95
N ILE A 390 14.57 14.07 4.89
CA ILE A 390 15.40 13.95 6.09
C ILE A 390 15.67 15.31 6.74
N LEU A 391 16.08 16.31 5.94
CA LEU A 391 16.36 17.65 6.47
C LEU A 391 15.11 18.30 7.06
N TRP A 392 13.94 18.11 6.44
CA TRP A 392 12.69 18.63 6.96
C TRP A 392 12.31 17.97 8.29
N SER A 393 12.41 16.64 8.37
CA SER A 393 12.08 15.89 9.58
C SER A 393 13.04 16.21 10.73
N ILE A 394 14.33 16.40 10.48
CA ILE A 394 15.28 16.84 11.52
C ILE A 394 14.97 18.27 11.99
N LYS A 395 14.53 19.16 11.11
CA LYS A 395 14.30 20.57 11.44
C LYS A 395 12.98 20.83 12.17
N TYR A 396 11.90 20.17 11.74
CA TYR A 396 10.55 20.48 12.21
C TYR A 396 9.93 19.37 13.06
N ASP A 397 10.26 18.11 12.80
CA ASP A 397 9.60 16.93 13.39
C ASP A 397 10.61 16.03 14.16
N PHE A 398 11.66 16.62 14.75
CA PHE A 398 12.81 15.87 15.30
C PHE A 398 12.40 14.80 16.31
N GLU A 399 11.59 15.18 17.31
CA GLU A 399 11.20 14.29 18.41
C GLU A 399 10.28 13.17 17.91
N ALA A 400 9.33 13.49 17.03
CA ALA A 400 8.42 12.50 16.45
C ALA A 400 9.14 11.53 15.50
N ALA A 401 10.09 12.01 14.71
CA ALA A 401 10.80 11.21 13.72
C ALA A 401 11.87 10.29 14.33
N THR A 402 12.38 10.63 15.52
CA THR A 402 13.38 9.84 16.26
C THR A 402 12.78 8.98 17.38
N PHE A 403 11.45 9.06 17.56
CA PHE A 403 10.73 8.30 18.58
C PHE A 403 10.75 6.81 18.28
N THR A 404 11.14 6.01 19.27
CA THR A 404 11.06 4.55 19.23
C THR A 404 10.45 4.01 20.53
N HIS A 405 9.99 2.75 20.51
CA HIS A 405 9.36 2.10 21.66
C HIS A 405 10.25 2.11 22.93
N CYS A 406 11.57 2.08 22.76
CA CYS A 406 12.54 2.14 23.86
C CYS A 406 12.64 3.52 24.55
N ARG A 407 12.13 4.60 23.95
CA ARG A 407 12.21 5.99 24.47
C ARG A 407 13.62 6.44 24.87
N VAL A 408 14.62 6.06 24.07
CA VAL A 408 16.02 6.45 24.29
C VAL A 408 16.45 7.51 23.28
N SER A 409 17.44 8.33 23.64
CA SER A 409 17.96 9.40 22.78
C SER A 409 18.50 8.87 21.45
N ASN A 410 17.98 9.43 20.36
CA ASN A 410 18.34 9.16 18.97
C ASN A 410 18.49 10.48 18.21
N TYR A 411 19.34 10.51 17.18
CA TYR A 411 19.70 11.72 16.46
C TYR A 411 19.29 11.71 14.98
N LEU A 412 19.23 10.53 14.35
CA LEU A 412 18.82 10.39 12.95
C LEU A 412 17.53 9.56 12.85
N PRO A 413 16.52 10.02 12.09
CA PRO A 413 15.30 9.26 11.86
C PRO A 413 15.50 8.20 10.78
N SER A 414 14.82 7.05 10.85
CA SER A 414 14.79 6.13 9.69
C SER A 414 14.07 6.76 8.50
N ILE A 415 14.29 6.23 7.29
CA ILE A 415 13.62 6.73 6.08
C ILE A 415 12.11 6.52 6.21
N SER A 416 11.66 5.34 6.63
CA SER A 416 10.25 5.03 6.82
C SER A 416 9.58 5.96 7.86
N ALA A 417 10.29 6.35 8.92
CA ALA A 417 9.81 7.38 9.85
C ALA A 417 9.76 8.76 9.18
N ALA A 418 10.83 9.18 8.51
CA ALA A 418 10.94 10.51 7.90
C ALA A 418 9.88 10.78 6.82
N ILE A 419 9.45 9.77 6.05
CA ILE A 419 8.44 9.91 4.99
C ILE A 419 7.00 9.82 5.52
N SER A 420 6.80 9.52 6.80
CA SER A 420 5.46 9.35 7.37
C SER A 420 4.78 10.68 7.68
N PHE A 421 5.52 11.78 7.76
CA PHE A 421 5.00 13.12 8.11
C PHE A 421 4.53 13.92 6.90
N THR A 422 3.67 14.92 7.14
CA THR A 422 3.20 15.87 6.10
C THR A 422 3.95 17.19 6.29
N PRO A 423 4.59 17.77 5.25
CA PRO A 423 4.43 17.52 3.80
C PRO A 423 5.36 16.46 3.17
N GLN A 424 6.30 15.90 3.92
CA GLN A 424 7.34 14.97 3.43
C GLN A 424 6.76 13.79 2.64
N ARG A 425 5.68 13.19 3.13
CA ARG A 425 4.93 12.09 2.51
C ARG A 425 4.53 12.38 1.07
N TYR A 426 4.01 13.59 0.81
CA TYR A 426 3.56 13.96 -0.53
C TYR A 426 4.72 14.24 -1.47
N ILE A 427 5.77 14.90 -0.98
CA ILE A 427 7.01 15.13 -1.75
C ILE A 427 7.59 13.79 -2.19
N TRP A 428 7.72 12.84 -1.25
CA TRP A 428 8.24 11.51 -1.50
C TRP A 428 7.39 10.74 -2.53
N ARG A 429 6.07 10.68 -2.34
CA ARG A 429 5.15 9.96 -3.24
C ARG A 429 5.23 10.47 -4.68
N ILE A 430 5.22 11.79 -4.89
CA ILE A 430 5.29 12.39 -6.23
C ILE A 430 6.63 12.06 -6.90
N CYS A 431 7.74 12.23 -6.18
CA CYS A 431 9.08 11.95 -6.74
C CYS A 431 9.26 10.48 -7.11
N ILE A 432 8.80 9.54 -6.29
CA ILE A 432 8.91 8.10 -6.60
C ILE A 432 7.95 7.69 -7.72
N ALA A 433 6.75 8.26 -7.80
CA ALA A 433 5.83 8.00 -8.90
C ALA A 433 6.42 8.46 -10.26
N LEU A 434 7.01 9.65 -10.31
CA LEU A 434 7.68 10.16 -11.51
C LEU A 434 8.92 9.34 -11.91
N HIS A 435 9.63 8.79 -10.92
CA HIS A 435 10.80 7.94 -11.12
C HIS A 435 10.46 6.53 -11.65
N ALA A 436 9.27 6.01 -11.36
CA ALA A 436 8.89 4.63 -11.68
C ALA A 436 8.89 4.31 -13.19
N ALA A 437 8.30 5.17 -14.02
CA ALA A 437 8.18 4.91 -15.46
C ALA A 437 9.55 4.86 -16.17
N PRO A 438 10.48 5.82 -15.98
CA PRO A 438 11.83 5.71 -16.52
C PRO A 438 12.60 4.47 -16.06
N ARG A 439 12.35 3.98 -14.85
CA ARG A 439 12.98 2.74 -14.32
C ARG A 439 12.48 1.50 -15.03
N VAL A 440 11.17 1.41 -15.31
CA VAL A 440 10.61 0.30 -16.10
C VAL A 440 11.19 0.32 -17.51
N LEU A 441 11.34 1.50 -18.12
CA LEU A 441 12.00 1.64 -19.43
C LEU A 441 13.46 1.16 -19.38
N ALA A 442 14.23 1.55 -18.35
CA ALA A 442 15.60 1.08 -18.17
C ALA A 442 15.68 -0.45 -18.02
N ALA A 443 14.74 -1.06 -17.29
CA ALA A 443 14.64 -2.52 -17.15
C ALA A 443 14.42 -3.21 -18.50
N LEU A 444 13.55 -2.65 -19.35
CA LEU A 444 13.30 -3.14 -20.72
C LEU A 444 14.54 -3.00 -21.61
N CYS A 445 15.26 -1.88 -21.51
CA CYS A 445 16.52 -1.66 -22.23
C CYS A 445 17.57 -2.73 -21.85
N TYR A 446 17.76 -3.02 -20.55
CA TYR A 446 18.66 -4.09 -20.11
C TYR A 446 18.20 -5.47 -20.57
N TYR A 447 16.91 -5.77 -20.49
CA TYR A 447 16.37 -7.05 -20.99
C TYR A 447 16.66 -7.23 -22.49
N LYS A 448 16.40 -6.20 -23.31
CA LYS A 448 16.69 -6.23 -24.75
C LYS A 448 18.19 -6.35 -25.01
N HIS A 449 19.01 -5.60 -24.29
CA HIS A 449 20.48 -5.65 -24.41
C HIS A 449 21.03 -7.05 -24.13
N TYR A 450 20.65 -7.66 -23.00
CA TYR A 450 21.11 -9.01 -22.67
C TYR A 450 20.54 -10.06 -23.64
N ARG A 451 19.28 -9.94 -24.05
CA ARG A 451 18.69 -10.86 -25.02
C ARG A 451 19.37 -10.80 -26.39
N GLN A 452 19.76 -9.62 -26.87
CA GLN A 452 20.50 -9.48 -28.13
C GLN A 452 21.88 -10.12 -28.06
N ARG A 453 22.57 -10.05 -26.91
CA ARG A 453 23.91 -10.60 -26.76
C ARG A 453 23.94 -12.11 -26.51
N PHE A 454 22.99 -12.61 -25.74
CA PHE A 454 22.90 -14.02 -25.35
C PHE A 454 21.90 -14.83 -26.18
N GLY A 455 21.16 -14.21 -27.10
CA GLY A 455 20.05 -14.83 -27.85
C GLY A 455 20.44 -15.99 -28.78
N TYR A 456 21.74 -16.20 -29.02
CA TYR A 456 22.27 -17.31 -29.81
C TYR A 456 22.84 -18.46 -28.93
N PHE A 457 22.90 -18.27 -27.60
CA PHE A 457 23.41 -19.25 -26.64
C PHE A 457 22.27 -20.06 -25.99
N ASP A 458 22.63 -21.05 -25.16
CA ASP A 458 21.72 -21.99 -24.49
C ASP A 458 20.46 -21.35 -23.86
N LYS A 459 19.35 -22.12 -23.89
CA LYS A 459 18.04 -21.74 -23.29
C LYS A 459 18.16 -21.29 -21.82
N SER A 460 19.14 -21.81 -21.08
CA SER A 460 19.39 -21.46 -19.68
C SER A 460 19.70 -19.97 -19.48
N TRP A 461 20.40 -19.31 -20.40
CA TRP A 461 20.71 -17.87 -20.28
C TRP A 461 19.46 -17.01 -20.43
N ILE A 462 18.52 -17.42 -21.30
CA ILE A 462 17.25 -16.71 -21.49
C ILE A 462 16.42 -16.75 -20.20
N VAL A 463 16.44 -17.87 -19.48
CA VAL A 463 15.76 -18.01 -18.18
C VAL A 463 16.35 -17.04 -17.16
N ILE A 464 17.67 -16.97 -17.03
CA ILE A 464 18.34 -16.05 -16.10
C ILE A 464 18.02 -14.59 -16.43
N ILE A 465 17.99 -14.23 -17.72
CA ILE A 465 17.64 -12.86 -18.17
C ILE A 465 16.19 -12.53 -17.81
N ARG A 466 15.25 -13.46 -18.01
CA ARG A 466 13.83 -13.28 -17.63
C ARG A 466 13.68 -13.10 -16.12
N ILE A 467 14.36 -13.93 -15.32
CA ILE A 467 14.36 -13.81 -13.85
C ILE A 467 14.90 -12.45 -13.42
N THR A 468 16.03 -12.01 -14.00
CA THR A 468 16.64 -10.72 -13.68
C THR A 468 15.70 -9.55 -14.02
N PHE A 469 14.99 -9.62 -15.14
CA PHE A 469 13.98 -8.62 -15.51
C PHE A 469 12.79 -8.62 -14.54
N LEU A 470 12.27 -9.79 -14.17
CA LEU A 470 11.18 -9.93 -13.20
C LEU A 470 11.57 -9.38 -11.82
N LEU A 471 12.77 -9.66 -11.34
CA LEU A 471 13.26 -9.14 -10.06
C LEU A 471 13.32 -7.61 -10.04
N ASN A 472 13.78 -6.98 -11.13
CA ASN A 472 13.78 -5.52 -11.26
C ASN A 472 12.35 -4.95 -11.29
N LEU A 473 11.42 -5.63 -11.97
CA LEU A 473 10.01 -5.21 -11.97
C LEU A 473 9.38 -5.31 -10.58
N ILE A 474 9.65 -6.40 -9.86
CA ILE A 474 9.18 -6.60 -8.48
C ILE A 474 9.83 -5.57 -7.53
N GLU A 475 11.12 -5.25 -7.70
CA GLU A 475 11.79 -4.17 -6.95
C GLU A 475 11.04 -2.84 -7.12
N ILE A 476 10.70 -2.45 -8.36
CA ILE A 476 9.99 -1.20 -8.65
C ILE A 476 8.58 -1.21 -8.04
N LEU A 477 7.84 -2.31 -8.18
CA LEU A 477 6.50 -2.45 -7.60
C LEU A 477 6.53 -2.42 -6.06
N ALA A 478 7.50 -3.10 -5.44
CA ALA A 478 7.69 -3.10 -4.00
C ALA A 478 8.07 -1.70 -3.49
N LEU A 479 8.91 -0.96 -4.21
CA LEU A 479 9.24 0.43 -3.88
C LEU A 479 7.99 1.33 -3.95
N ILE A 480 7.16 1.19 -4.98
CA ILE A 480 5.88 1.91 -5.07
C ILE A 480 4.98 1.53 -3.88
N GLY A 481 4.87 0.23 -3.58
CA GLY A 481 4.12 -0.27 -2.42
C GLY A 481 4.57 0.39 -1.11
N LEU A 482 5.87 0.45 -0.86
CA LEU A 482 6.47 1.12 0.31
C LEU A 482 6.16 2.62 0.39
N THR A 483 5.99 3.29 -0.75
CA THR A 483 5.71 4.73 -0.77
C THR A 483 4.25 5.08 -0.53
N TYR A 484 3.34 4.22 -0.97
CA TYR A 484 1.90 4.46 -0.84
C TYR A 484 1.36 3.87 0.46
N VAL A 485 1.85 2.72 0.90
CA VAL A 485 1.49 2.11 2.18
C VAL A 485 2.48 2.57 3.25
N SER A 486 2.07 3.54 4.06
CA SER A 486 2.90 4.00 5.19
C SER A 486 2.87 2.98 6.34
N SER A 487 3.98 2.88 7.08
CA SER A 487 4.07 2.05 8.29
C SER A 487 3.04 2.42 9.36
N THR A 488 2.53 3.65 9.37
CA THR A 488 1.47 4.10 10.29
C THR A 488 0.07 3.66 9.85
N GLU A 489 -0.13 3.36 8.56
CA GLU A 489 -1.43 3.00 7.99
C GLU A 489 -1.66 1.48 8.03
N ASN A 490 -0.66 0.70 7.61
CA ASN A 490 -0.73 -0.75 7.65
C ASN A 490 0.69 -1.34 7.78
N TYR A 491 1.05 -1.71 9.00
CA TYR A 491 2.39 -2.21 9.31
C TYR A 491 2.70 -3.51 8.57
N ASP A 492 1.78 -4.48 8.55
CA ASP A 492 2.01 -5.80 7.96
C ASP A 492 2.28 -5.74 6.46
N VAL A 493 1.52 -4.92 5.73
CA VAL A 493 1.74 -4.73 4.29
C VAL A 493 3.04 -3.97 4.04
N HIS A 494 3.32 -2.93 4.84
CA HIS A 494 4.57 -2.18 4.73
C HIS A 494 5.80 -3.07 4.97
N GLU A 495 5.78 -3.91 6.00
CA GLU A 495 6.84 -4.88 6.31
C GLU A 495 7.06 -5.86 5.16
N LYS A 496 5.99 -6.44 4.60
CA LYS A 496 6.09 -7.36 3.46
C LYS A 496 6.65 -6.67 2.21
N CYS A 497 6.24 -5.44 1.92
CA CYS A 497 6.80 -4.66 0.82
C CYS A 497 8.28 -4.32 1.05
N PHE A 498 8.69 -4.07 2.29
CA PHE A 498 10.10 -3.81 2.64
C PHE A 498 10.97 -5.03 2.38
N ILE A 499 10.56 -6.19 2.87
CA ILE A 499 11.26 -7.46 2.66
C ILE A 499 11.36 -7.78 1.17
N ALA A 500 10.26 -7.63 0.43
CA ALA A 500 10.23 -7.86 -1.02
C ALA A 500 11.19 -6.94 -1.78
N PHE A 501 11.22 -5.65 -1.44
CA PHE A 501 12.14 -4.67 -2.03
C PHE A 501 13.60 -5.05 -1.75
N MET A 502 13.95 -5.33 -0.51
CA MET A 502 15.32 -5.66 -0.11
C MET A 502 15.81 -6.94 -0.80
N ALA A 503 15.07 -8.05 -0.66
CA ALA A 503 15.46 -9.33 -1.24
C ALA A 503 15.56 -9.28 -2.77
N CYS A 504 14.59 -8.67 -3.45
CA CYS A 504 14.62 -8.58 -4.91
C CYS A 504 15.76 -7.68 -5.41
N SER A 505 16.04 -6.57 -4.72
CA SER A 505 17.12 -5.64 -5.11
C SER A 505 18.51 -6.28 -5.00
N GLU A 506 18.78 -7.04 -3.93
CA GLU A 506 20.06 -7.72 -3.73
C GLU A 506 20.29 -8.82 -4.78
N ILE A 507 19.29 -9.67 -4.99
CA ILE A 507 19.36 -10.75 -5.98
C ILE A 507 19.52 -10.14 -7.39
N TYR A 508 18.78 -9.07 -7.70
CA TYR A 508 18.92 -8.34 -8.97
C TYR A 508 20.32 -7.77 -9.16
N MET A 509 20.90 -7.10 -8.15
CA MET A 509 22.24 -6.52 -8.22
C MET A 509 23.31 -7.59 -8.47
N LEU A 510 23.21 -8.74 -7.81
CA LEU A 510 24.13 -9.87 -8.00
C LEU A 510 23.99 -10.51 -9.39
N LEU A 511 22.76 -10.80 -9.83
CA LEU A 511 22.51 -11.38 -11.15
C LEU A 511 22.91 -10.42 -12.27
N SER A 512 22.66 -9.13 -12.12
CA SER A 512 23.07 -8.10 -13.08
C SER A 512 24.59 -8.01 -13.18
N CYS A 513 25.33 -8.05 -12.06
CA CYS A 513 26.79 -8.13 -12.07
C CYS A 513 27.32 -9.40 -12.76
N TYR A 514 26.65 -10.53 -12.54
CA TYR A 514 26.99 -11.82 -13.14
C TYR A 514 26.78 -11.81 -14.66
N LEU A 515 25.59 -11.39 -15.11
CA LEU A 515 25.25 -11.27 -16.54
C LEU A 515 26.18 -10.28 -17.25
N PHE A 516 26.43 -9.12 -16.63
CA PHE A 516 27.30 -8.10 -17.22
C PHE A 516 28.75 -8.59 -17.33
N LYS A 517 29.27 -9.30 -16.32
CA LYS A 517 30.61 -9.94 -16.38
C LYS A 517 30.70 -10.93 -17.56
N LYS A 518 29.66 -11.73 -17.78
CA LYS A 518 29.67 -12.75 -18.84
C LYS A 518 29.48 -12.16 -20.24
N CYS A 519 28.80 -11.03 -20.36
CA CYS A 519 28.62 -10.28 -21.61
C CYS A 519 29.94 -9.68 -22.13
N MET A 520 30.96 -9.63 -21.27
CA MET A 520 32.17 -8.82 -21.41
C MET A 520 33.32 -9.53 -22.16
N ASN A 521 33.10 -9.99 -23.39
CA ASN A 521 34.14 -10.65 -24.21
C ASN A 521 34.98 -9.67 -25.07
N SER A 522 34.54 -8.43 -25.27
CA SER A 522 35.32 -7.37 -25.91
C SER A 522 34.79 -6.02 -25.43
N ALA A 523 35.29 -5.53 -24.29
CA ALA A 523 34.69 -4.41 -23.58
C ALA A 523 35.52 -3.13 -23.64
N SER A 524 34.80 -2.04 -23.88
CA SER A 524 35.32 -0.66 -23.87
C SER A 524 35.80 -0.28 -22.45
N THR A 525 36.66 0.74 -22.36
CA THR A 525 37.18 1.24 -21.08
C THR A 525 36.07 1.71 -20.13
N LEU A 526 34.96 2.20 -20.67
CA LEU A 526 33.81 2.69 -19.91
C LEU A 526 32.97 1.55 -19.30
N GLU A 527 32.76 0.45 -20.03
CA GLU A 527 32.06 -0.74 -19.53
C GLU A 527 32.81 -1.41 -18.37
N ARG A 528 34.16 -1.44 -18.44
CA ARG A 528 34.98 -1.95 -17.33
C ARG A 528 34.84 -1.08 -16.08
N ARG A 529 34.76 0.25 -16.26
CA ARG A 529 34.50 1.19 -15.17
C ARG A 529 33.12 0.93 -14.57
N SER A 530 32.09 0.78 -15.40
CA SER A 530 30.73 0.45 -14.95
C SER A 530 30.70 -0.82 -14.12
N LEU A 531 31.30 -1.93 -14.59
CA LEU A 531 31.32 -3.20 -13.85
C LEU A 531 32.05 -3.09 -12.50
N ARG A 532 33.15 -2.34 -12.42
CA ARG A 532 33.84 -2.10 -11.14
C ARG A 532 32.93 -1.37 -10.16
N TRP A 533 32.26 -0.30 -10.59
CA TRP A 533 31.33 0.45 -9.74
C TRP A 533 30.11 -0.37 -9.36
N LYS A 534 29.51 -1.14 -10.27
CA LYS A 534 28.40 -2.07 -9.96
C LYS A 534 28.76 -3.05 -8.85
N ARG A 535 29.95 -3.67 -8.93
CA ARG A 535 30.42 -4.60 -7.89
C ARG A 535 30.67 -3.91 -6.57
N ILE A 536 31.31 -2.75 -6.57
CA ILE A 536 31.56 -1.98 -5.34
C ILE A 536 30.22 -1.62 -4.68
N LEU A 537 29.28 -1.07 -5.44
CA LEU A 537 27.97 -0.65 -4.95
C LEU A 537 27.14 -1.84 -4.44
N ALA A 538 27.14 -2.96 -5.15
CA ALA A 538 26.44 -4.17 -4.70
C ALA A 538 27.04 -4.74 -3.40
N LEU A 539 28.37 -4.79 -3.28
CA LEU A 539 29.04 -5.26 -2.07
C LEU A 539 28.81 -4.30 -0.89
N THR A 540 28.89 -2.99 -1.13
CA THR A 540 28.57 -1.99 -0.12
C THR A 540 27.12 -2.08 0.35
N ASN A 541 26.17 -2.33 -0.57
CA ASN A 541 24.76 -2.48 -0.25
C ASN A 541 24.51 -3.71 0.66
N ILE A 542 25.01 -4.89 0.27
CA ILE A 542 24.87 -6.13 1.06
C ILE A 542 25.51 -5.99 2.44
N LEU A 543 26.73 -5.43 2.51
CA LEU A 543 27.40 -5.22 3.80
C LEU A 543 26.62 -4.24 4.69
N ALA A 544 26.13 -3.13 4.12
CA ALA A 544 25.34 -2.16 4.85
C ALA A 544 24.01 -2.75 5.35
N PHE A 545 23.36 -3.61 4.57
CA PHE A 545 22.12 -4.27 4.98
C PHE A 545 22.35 -5.23 6.16
N ILE A 546 23.38 -6.08 6.10
CA ILE A 546 23.73 -7.00 7.20
C ILE A 546 24.00 -6.21 8.50
N VAL A 547 24.74 -5.10 8.40
CA VAL A 547 25.05 -4.25 9.55
C VAL A 547 23.80 -3.52 10.07
N ALA A 548 22.89 -3.09 9.18
CA ALA A 548 21.62 -2.49 9.58
C ALA A 548 20.76 -3.48 10.37
N LEU A 549 20.63 -4.73 9.91
CA LEU A 549 19.91 -5.79 10.62
C LEU A 549 20.48 -6.05 12.02
N TYR A 550 21.82 -6.06 12.14
CA TYR A 550 22.49 -6.19 13.43
C TYR A 550 22.08 -5.07 14.40
N TYR A 551 22.10 -3.81 13.96
CA TYR A 551 21.72 -2.68 14.81
C TYR A 551 20.22 -2.66 15.12
N PHE A 552 19.37 -3.08 14.18
CA PHE A 552 17.93 -3.20 14.40
C PHE A 552 17.60 -4.25 15.47
N TRP A 553 18.19 -5.44 15.34
CA TRP A 553 18.05 -6.52 16.34
C TRP A 553 18.57 -6.08 17.71
N ARG A 554 19.75 -5.43 17.77
CA ARG A 554 20.33 -4.94 19.03
C ARG A 554 19.47 -3.86 19.67
N HIS A 555 18.88 -2.95 18.88
CA HIS A 555 17.99 -1.91 19.38
C HIS A 555 16.75 -2.51 20.05
N ASN A 556 16.11 -3.48 19.38
CA ASN A 556 14.86 -4.08 19.88
C ASN A 556 15.05 -4.93 21.14
N ASN A 557 16.22 -5.54 21.33
CA ASN A 557 16.47 -6.40 22.49
C ASN A 557 17.10 -5.66 23.68
N TYR A 558 18.02 -4.73 23.43
CA TYR A 558 18.83 -4.10 24.49
C TYR A 558 18.50 -2.63 24.75
N CYS A 559 17.72 -1.98 23.86
CA CYS A 559 17.31 -0.58 24.01
C CYS A 559 18.46 0.39 24.38
N GLU A 560 19.66 0.25 23.79
CA GLU A 560 20.77 1.17 24.05
C GLU A 560 20.63 2.49 23.26
N ALA A 561 21.14 3.58 23.83
CA ALA A 561 21.08 4.91 23.23
C ALA A 561 21.87 5.00 21.91
N GLY A 562 21.29 5.68 20.92
CA GLY A 562 21.92 5.92 19.62
C GLY A 562 22.02 4.69 18.69
N LEU A 563 21.56 3.50 19.09
CA LEU A 563 21.54 2.34 18.18
C LEU A 563 20.60 2.53 17.00
N TYR A 564 19.44 3.15 17.21
CA TYR A 564 18.50 3.46 16.13
C TYR A 564 19.09 4.46 15.12
N THR A 565 19.92 5.38 15.59
CA THR A 565 20.66 6.32 14.73
C THR A 565 21.66 5.59 13.84
N LYS A 566 22.35 4.58 14.37
CA LYS A 566 23.26 3.73 13.58
C LYS A 566 22.48 2.91 12.55
N PHE A 567 21.34 2.34 12.93
CA PHE A 567 20.42 1.67 12.01
C PHE A 567 20.03 2.59 10.84
N ALA A 568 19.50 3.79 11.14
CA ALA A 568 19.12 4.77 10.13
C ALA A 568 20.28 5.17 9.21
N PHE A 569 21.48 5.33 9.76
CA PHE A 569 22.67 5.63 8.95
C PHE A 569 22.99 4.53 7.92
N PHE A 570 22.92 3.24 8.31
CA PHE A 570 23.14 2.15 7.37
C PHE A 570 21.98 1.97 6.38
N GLU A 571 20.74 2.23 6.80
CA GLU A 571 19.58 2.31 5.90
C GLU A 571 19.81 3.34 4.78
N TYR A 572 20.38 4.51 5.12
CA TYR A 572 20.72 5.54 4.14
C TYR A 572 21.78 5.05 3.15
N ILE A 573 22.80 4.33 3.62
CA ILE A 573 23.84 3.76 2.75
C ILE A 573 23.23 2.73 1.79
N VAL A 574 22.32 1.87 2.25
CA VAL A 574 21.61 0.91 1.40
C VAL A 574 20.85 1.64 0.29
N VAL A 575 20.09 2.67 0.62
CA VAL A 575 19.32 3.41 -0.38
C VAL A 575 20.22 4.16 -1.37
N LEU A 576 21.25 4.85 -0.89
CA LEU A 576 22.19 5.59 -1.74
C LEU A 576 23.02 4.66 -2.66
N SER A 577 23.41 3.49 -2.16
CA SER A 577 24.12 2.49 -2.98
C SER A 577 23.21 1.85 -4.03
N ASN A 578 21.93 1.58 -3.73
CA ASN A 578 20.96 1.12 -4.74
C ASN A 578 20.72 2.20 -5.80
N MET A 579 20.49 3.46 -5.39
CA MET A 579 20.41 4.62 -6.28
C MET A 579 21.63 4.73 -7.21
N GLY A 580 22.84 4.64 -6.63
CA GLY A 580 24.09 4.64 -7.38
C GLY A 580 24.23 3.45 -8.33
N PHE A 581 23.72 2.27 -7.96
CA PHE A 581 23.78 1.08 -8.81
C PHE A 581 23.01 1.30 -10.11
N HIS A 582 21.81 1.86 -10.03
CA HIS A 582 21.02 2.17 -11.23
C HIS A 582 21.58 3.34 -12.04
N LEU A 583 22.33 4.27 -11.41
CA LEU A 583 23.07 5.33 -12.12
C LEU A 583 24.13 4.79 -13.08
N THR A 584 24.65 3.58 -12.84
CA THR A 584 25.64 2.96 -13.74
C THR A 584 25.11 2.75 -15.16
N ALA A 585 23.78 2.79 -15.36
CA ALA A 585 23.15 2.81 -16.69
C ALA A 585 23.63 3.97 -17.58
N CYS A 586 24.06 5.09 -16.99
CA CYS A 586 24.66 6.21 -17.74
C CYS A 586 25.94 5.79 -18.48
N TRP A 587 26.73 4.89 -17.90
CA TRP A 587 27.96 4.39 -18.52
C TRP A 587 27.68 3.24 -19.49
N ASP A 588 26.68 2.42 -19.21
CA ASP A 588 26.34 1.26 -20.04
C ASP A 588 25.71 1.65 -21.37
N PHE A 589 24.87 2.68 -21.38
CA PHE A 589 24.12 3.12 -22.56
C PHE A 589 24.58 4.48 -23.08
N TYR A 590 25.87 4.82 -22.93
CA TYR A 590 26.39 6.15 -23.27
C TYR A 590 26.17 6.54 -24.75
N THR A 591 26.17 5.56 -25.65
CA THR A 591 25.96 5.75 -27.10
C THR A 591 24.51 5.70 -27.55
N GLN A 592 23.57 5.34 -26.66
CA GLN A 592 22.18 5.15 -27.04
C GLN A 592 21.38 6.46 -26.87
N GLU A 593 20.50 6.70 -27.84
CA GLU A 593 19.57 7.83 -27.86
C GLU A 593 18.13 7.30 -27.89
N VAL A 594 17.25 7.93 -27.12
CA VAL A 594 15.80 7.69 -27.16
C VAL A 594 15.22 8.68 -28.15
N THR A 595 14.61 8.16 -29.23
CA THR A 595 13.87 8.94 -30.21
C THR A 595 12.37 8.73 -30.00
N ILE A 596 11.60 9.82 -29.98
CA ILE A 596 10.15 9.77 -30.02
C ILE A 596 9.71 10.15 -31.44
N ASP A 597 9.20 9.16 -32.17
CA ASP A 597 8.70 9.33 -33.53
C ASP A 597 7.19 9.52 -33.52
N SER A 598 6.66 10.36 -34.43
CA SER A 598 5.24 10.74 -34.45
C SER A 598 4.29 9.67 -35.02
N ASN A 599 4.76 8.46 -35.33
CA ASN A 599 3.94 7.44 -35.97
C ASN A 599 3.14 6.62 -34.94
N SER A 600 2.04 7.21 -34.48
CA SER A 600 0.84 6.44 -34.14
C SER A 600 0.14 6.07 -35.43
N ASP A 601 0.50 4.94 -36.04
CA ASP A 601 -0.37 4.11 -36.91
C ASP A 601 0.43 2.96 -37.50
N LYS A 602 0.36 1.80 -36.80
CA LYS A 602 0.39 0.42 -37.30
C LYS A 602 0.79 -0.51 -36.16
N LEU A 603 -0.20 -0.84 -35.33
CA LEU A 603 -0.20 -2.08 -34.57
C LEU A 603 -0.88 -3.13 -35.49
N SER A 604 -0.06 -3.90 -36.20
CA SER A 604 -0.43 -5.17 -36.84
C SER A 604 0.71 -6.14 -36.66
#